data_AF-A0A9R1XT79-F1
#
_entry.id   AF-A0A9R1XT79-F1
#
_cell.length_a   1.000
_cell.length_b   1.000
_cell.length_c   1.000
_cell.angle_alpha   90.00
_cell.angle_beta   90.00
_cell.angle_gamma   90.00
#
_symmetry.space_group_name_H-M   'P 1'
#
loop_
_entity.id
_entity.type
_entity.pdbx_description
1 polymer ?
#
loop_
_entity_poly.entity_id
_entity_poly.type
_entity_poly.pdbx_seq_one_letter_code
_entity_poly.pdbx_strand_id
1 'polypeptide(L)'
;MIYDTLHDSHLPLDVSAILSDRSFEYYTTNKKDQDIVNAMNQVSCSKKTLQEIREVGWEPLLKKATLFCDKNEVKVVDLKDEYFNGYSRRRGSQVNNLDHYQVDVFKEVIDMQLQELNHRFNEESFKAFDLDKIMKMATLYPQEFPTEYDLRLLEVELGNYIKDVREDE
;
A
#
# COMPACT_ATOMS: atom_id res chain seq x y z
N MET A 1 -29.11 50.36 -10.32
CA MET A 1 -28.42 50.53 -9.03
C MET A 1 -28.17 49.13 -8.48
N ILE A 2 -27.01 48.48 -8.55
CA ILE A 2 -25.64 48.87 -8.92
C ILE A 2 -25.05 47.66 -9.69
N TYR A 3 -25.41 47.52 -10.96
CA TYR A 3 -24.75 46.63 -11.92
C TYR A 3 -24.73 47.40 -13.23
N ASP A 4 -23.75 48.29 -13.36
CA ASP A 4 -23.25 48.84 -14.61
C ASP A 4 -22.24 49.93 -14.28
N THR A 5 -20.96 49.55 -14.27
CA THR A 5 -19.76 50.30 -14.66
C THR A 5 -18.57 49.70 -13.93
N LEU A 6 -17.92 48.73 -14.57
CA LEU A 6 -16.47 48.49 -14.56
C LEU A 6 -16.18 47.34 -15.53
N HIS A 7 -16.62 47.54 -16.78
CA HIS A 7 -16.04 46.88 -17.93
C HIS A 7 -14.84 47.74 -18.34
N ASP A 8 -13.74 47.59 -17.60
CA ASP A 8 -12.36 47.90 -17.99
C ASP A 8 -11.45 47.68 -16.78
N SER A 9 -11.20 46.42 -16.48
CA SER A 9 -9.97 46.05 -15.79
C SER A 9 -9.40 44.88 -16.55
N HIS A 10 -8.58 45.23 -17.54
CA HIS A 10 -7.57 44.37 -18.11
C HIS A 10 -6.74 43.84 -16.94
N LEU A 11 -7.17 42.72 -16.33
CA LEU A 11 -6.27 41.95 -15.48
C LEU A 11 -5.08 41.68 -16.39
N PRO A 12 -3.84 42.06 -16.00
CA PRO A 12 -2.67 41.75 -16.80
C PRO A 12 -2.75 40.27 -17.17
N LEU A 13 -2.50 39.93 -18.44
CA LEU A 13 -2.49 38.54 -18.91
C LEU A 13 -1.74 37.62 -17.91
N ASP A 14 -0.71 38.18 -17.28
CA ASP A 14 0.07 37.64 -16.17
C ASP A 14 -0.75 37.18 -14.94
N VAL A 15 -1.72 37.98 -14.47
CA VAL A 15 -2.55 37.64 -13.29
C VAL A 15 -3.54 36.52 -13.61
N SER A 16 -4.07 36.49 -14.84
CA SER A 16 -4.94 35.39 -15.27
C SER A 16 -4.16 34.07 -15.41
N ALA A 17 -2.92 34.13 -15.89
CA ALA A 17 -2.02 33.00 -16.00
C ALA A 17 -1.67 32.45 -14.61
N ILE A 18 -1.26 33.32 -13.67
CA ILE A 18 -0.94 32.95 -12.29
C ILE A 18 -2.14 32.29 -11.58
N LEU A 19 -3.35 32.81 -11.73
CA LEU A 19 -4.54 32.21 -11.11
C LEU A 19 -4.89 30.85 -11.72
N SER A 20 -4.70 30.68 -13.02
CA SER A 20 -4.93 29.39 -13.69
C SER A 20 -3.91 28.34 -13.28
N ASP A 21 -2.64 28.72 -13.15
CA ASP A 21 -1.54 27.86 -12.74
C ASP A 21 -1.71 27.42 -11.28
N ARG A 22 -2.02 28.36 -10.40
CA ARG A 22 -2.30 28.08 -8.98
C ARG A 22 -3.55 27.22 -8.76
N SER A 23 -4.57 27.35 -9.61
CA SER A 23 -5.76 26.50 -9.56
C SER A 23 -5.47 25.07 -10.06
N PHE A 24 -4.61 24.95 -11.07
CA PHE A 24 -4.15 23.67 -11.59
C PHE A 24 -3.25 22.95 -10.57
N GLU A 25 -2.29 23.65 -9.99
CA GLU A 25 -1.41 23.16 -8.93
C GLU A 25 -2.20 22.74 -7.68
N TYR A 26 -3.18 23.54 -7.25
CA TYR A 26 -4.08 23.16 -6.16
C TYR A 26 -4.84 21.85 -6.46
N TYR A 27 -5.33 21.69 -7.69
CA TYR A 27 -6.05 20.49 -8.11
C TYR A 27 -5.13 19.26 -8.19
N THR A 28 -3.91 19.40 -8.69
CA THR A 28 -2.96 18.29 -8.80
C THR A 28 -2.45 17.84 -7.43
N THR A 29 -2.10 18.77 -6.53
CA THR A 29 -1.70 18.46 -5.15
C THR A 29 -2.82 17.76 -4.38
N ASN A 30 -4.04 18.31 -4.42
CA ASN A 30 -5.18 17.69 -3.74
C ASN A 30 -5.45 16.26 -4.26
N LYS A 31 -5.29 16.05 -5.57
CA LYS A 31 -5.44 14.72 -6.16
C LYS A 31 -4.35 13.75 -5.70
N LYS A 32 -3.08 14.19 -5.61
CA LYS A 32 -1.98 13.36 -5.09
C LYS A 32 -2.22 12.96 -3.63
N ASP A 33 -2.69 13.89 -2.80
CA ASP A 33 -3.06 13.61 -1.41
C ASP A 33 -4.20 12.59 -1.32
N GLN A 34 -5.24 12.77 -2.16
CA GLN A 34 -6.35 11.83 -2.23
C GLN A 34 -5.90 10.44 -2.69
N ASP A 35 -4.96 10.36 -3.63
CA ASP A 35 -4.40 9.09 -4.12
C ASP A 35 -3.60 8.36 -3.02
N ILE A 36 -2.85 9.10 -2.18
CA ILE A 36 -2.16 8.53 -1.01
C ILE A 36 -3.17 7.98 0.01
N VAL A 37 -4.20 8.76 0.35
CA VAL A 37 -5.27 8.32 1.26
C VAL A 37 -5.98 7.08 0.72
N ASN A 38 -6.27 7.07 -0.58
CA ASN A 38 -6.88 5.92 -1.24
C ASN A 38 -5.98 4.68 -1.18
N ALA A 39 -4.68 4.83 -1.42
CA ALA A 39 -3.71 3.74 -1.33
C ALA A 39 -3.63 3.18 0.10
N MET A 40 -3.54 4.04 1.12
CA MET A 40 -3.51 3.62 2.53
C MET A 40 -4.80 2.91 2.96
N ASN A 41 -5.94 3.39 2.49
CA ASN A 41 -7.23 2.71 2.69
C ASN A 41 -7.25 1.34 2.02
N GLN A 42 -6.71 1.20 0.80
CA GLN A 42 -6.61 -0.08 0.12
C GLN A 42 -5.69 -1.07 0.86
N VAL A 43 -4.55 -0.61 1.38
CA VAL A 43 -3.66 -1.43 2.22
C VAL A 43 -4.40 -1.90 3.46
N SER A 44 -5.13 -1.01 4.14
CA SER A 44 -5.91 -1.32 5.34
C SER A 44 -7.02 -2.34 5.06
N CYS A 45 -7.76 -2.17 3.97
CA CYS A 45 -8.76 -3.14 3.51
C CYS A 45 -8.13 -4.49 3.16
N SER A 46 -6.98 -4.50 2.48
CA SER A 46 -6.28 -5.73 2.10
C SER A 46 -5.82 -6.51 3.33
N LYS A 47 -5.29 -5.83 4.36
CA LYS A 47 -4.92 -6.45 5.64
C LYS A 47 -6.12 -7.12 6.31
N LYS A 48 -7.27 -6.44 6.37
CA LYS A 48 -8.52 -7.02 6.93
C LYS A 48 -8.97 -8.26 6.16
N THR A 49 -8.99 -8.18 4.83
CA THR A 49 -9.35 -9.31 3.97
C THR A 49 -8.40 -10.50 4.17
N LEU A 50 -7.09 -10.26 4.28
CA LEU A 50 -6.12 -11.32 4.56
C LEU A 50 -6.36 -11.98 5.92
N GLN A 51 -6.67 -11.19 6.96
CA GLN A 51 -7.04 -11.74 8.27
C GLN A 51 -8.33 -12.58 8.20
N GLU A 52 -9.35 -12.13 7.49
CA GLU A 52 -10.57 -12.92 7.28
C GLU A 52 -10.27 -14.25 6.57
N ILE A 53 -9.47 -14.22 5.49
CA ILE A 53 -9.04 -15.43 4.77
C ILE A 53 -8.27 -16.36 5.71
N ARG A 54 -7.42 -15.83 6.57
CA ARG A 54 -6.65 -16.63 7.54
C ARG A 54 -7.54 -17.39 8.50
N GLU A 55 -8.56 -16.71 9.06
CA GLU A 55 -9.40 -17.27 10.11
C GLU A 55 -10.47 -18.23 9.58
N VAL A 56 -11.11 -17.89 8.45
CA VAL A 56 -12.26 -18.66 7.92
C VAL A 56 -12.10 -19.17 6.49
N GLY A 57 -10.99 -18.83 5.83
CA GLY A 57 -10.76 -19.15 4.41
C GLY A 57 -10.23 -20.57 4.14
N TRP A 58 -9.79 -21.31 5.17
CA TRP A 58 -9.28 -22.67 5.02
C TRP A 58 -10.33 -23.64 4.45
N GLU A 59 -11.49 -23.76 5.11
CA GLU A 59 -12.54 -24.72 4.70
C GLU A 59 -13.05 -24.48 3.27
N PRO A 60 -13.36 -23.23 2.85
CA PRO A 60 -13.71 -22.95 1.45
C PRO A 60 -12.62 -23.29 0.45
N LEU A 61 -11.35 -23.04 0.79
CA LEU A 61 -10.21 -23.36 -0.08
C LEU A 61 -10.04 -24.86 -0.22
N LEU A 62 -10.04 -25.59 0.90
CA LEU A 62 -9.91 -27.04 0.92
C LEU A 62 -11.02 -27.68 0.07
N LYS A 63 -12.27 -27.26 0.26
CA LYS A 63 -13.40 -27.74 -0.56
C LYS A 63 -13.19 -27.50 -2.05
N LYS A 64 -12.73 -26.31 -2.45
CA LYS A 64 -12.43 -26.01 -3.86
C LYS A 64 -11.29 -26.89 -4.41
N ALA A 65 -10.24 -27.11 -3.61
CA ALA A 65 -9.12 -27.94 -3.99
C ALA A 65 -9.54 -29.42 -4.15
N THR A 66 -10.34 -29.95 -3.23
CA THR A 66 -10.90 -31.31 -3.33
C THR A 66 -11.75 -31.46 -4.59
N LEU A 67 -12.66 -30.52 -4.85
CA LEU A 67 -13.49 -30.54 -6.07
C LEU A 67 -12.66 -30.48 -7.35
N PHE A 68 -11.58 -29.70 -7.34
CA PHE A 68 -10.65 -29.65 -8.46
C PHE A 68 -9.93 -30.99 -8.66
N CYS A 69 -9.44 -31.62 -7.59
CA CYS A 69 -8.81 -32.92 -7.65
C CYS A 69 -9.76 -34.00 -8.17
N ASP A 70 -10.99 -34.05 -7.65
CA ASP A 70 -12.03 -34.99 -8.08
C ASP A 70 -12.32 -34.85 -9.57
N LYS A 71 -12.45 -33.61 -10.06
CA LYS A 71 -12.71 -33.30 -11.48
C LYS A 71 -11.58 -33.77 -12.40
N ASN A 72 -10.34 -33.82 -11.92
CA ASN A 72 -9.16 -34.17 -12.70
C ASN A 72 -8.62 -35.57 -12.36
N GLU A 73 -9.38 -36.39 -11.62
CA GLU A 73 -8.98 -37.74 -11.18
C GLU A 73 -7.65 -37.76 -10.40
N VAL A 74 -7.33 -36.66 -9.72
CA VAL A 74 -6.15 -36.55 -8.86
C VAL A 74 -6.52 -37.08 -7.48
N LYS A 75 -5.77 -38.07 -7.00
CA LYS A 75 -5.97 -38.61 -5.66
C LYS A 75 -5.69 -37.53 -4.61
N VAL A 76 -6.71 -37.23 -3.80
CA VAL A 76 -6.59 -36.32 -2.66
C VAL A 76 -5.79 -37.01 -1.55
N VAL A 77 -4.89 -36.25 -0.92
CA VAL A 77 -4.09 -36.70 0.23
C VAL A 77 -5.01 -36.92 1.44
N ASP A 78 -4.81 -37.99 2.21
CA ASP A 78 -5.53 -38.18 3.46
C ASP A 78 -5.01 -37.18 4.51
N LEU A 79 -5.88 -36.29 4.94
CA LEU A 79 -5.56 -35.23 5.88
C LEU A 79 -5.22 -35.74 7.29
N LYS A 80 -5.65 -36.96 7.64
CA LYS A 80 -5.36 -37.60 8.94
C LYS A 80 -4.05 -38.38 8.94
N ASP A 81 -3.54 -38.71 7.76
CA ASP A 81 -2.26 -39.40 7.63
C ASP A 81 -1.10 -38.50 8.06
N GLU A 82 -0.01 -39.15 8.44
CA GLU A 82 1.26 -38.50 8.77
C GLU A 82 1.79 -37.72 7.57
N TYR A 83 2.28 -36.50 7.82
CA TYR A 83 2.91 -35.70 6.78
C TYR A 83 4.32 -36.18 6.45
N PHE A 84 4.62 -36.29 5.16
CA PHE A 84 5.93 -36.70 4.65
C PHE A 84 6.49 -35.70 3.64
N ASN A 85 7.51 -34.94 4.04
CA ASN A 85 8.27 -34.00 3.20
C ASN A 85 9.16 -34.69 2.12
N GLY A 86 9.03 -36.00 1.87
CA GLY A 86 9.79 -36.70 0.83
C GLY A 86 11.31 -36.88 1.06
N TYR A 87 11.96 -36.05 1.88
CA TYR A 87 13.43 -36.05 2.10
C TYR A 87 13.91 -37.01 3.22
N SER A 88 13.04 -37.43 4.14
CA SER A 88 13.42 -38.38 5.21
C SER A 88 12.25 -39.29 5.58
N ARG A 89 12.36 -40.59 5.25
CA ARG A 89 11.45 -41.62 5.77
C ARG A 89 11.78 -42.05 7.20
N ARG A 90 12.85 -41.51 7.81
CA ARG A 90 13.42 -42.00 9.09
C ARG A 90 13.04 -41.15 10.29
N ARG A 91 12.48 -39.96 10.09
CA ARG A 91 11.83 -39.17 11.12
C ARG A 91 10.41 -38.93 10.64
N GLY A 92 9.50 -39.75 11.16
CA GLY A 92 8.10 -39.40 11.10
C GLY A 92 7.92 -37.97 11.61
N SER A 93 7.26 -37.12 10.84
CA SER A 93 6.87 -35.83 11.39
C SER A 93 5.71 -36.14 12.35
N GLN A 94 5.77 -35.67 13.59
CA GLN A 94 4.65 -35.87 14.54
C GLN A 94 3.39 -35.08 14.15
N VAL A 95 3.31 -34.63 12.90
CA VAL A 95 2.34 -33.69 12.35
C VAL A 95 1.58 -34.42 11.25
N ASN A 96 0.25 -34.33 11.27
CA ASN A 96 -0.58 -34.88 10.21
C ASN A 96 -0.63 -33.92 9.01
N ASN A 97 -1.13 -34.40 7.88
CA ASN A 97 -1.27 -33.59 6.66
C ASN A 97 -2.16 -32.35 6.87
N LEU A 98 -3.23 -32.44 7.67
CA LEU A 98 -4.10 -31.30 7.98
C LEU A 98 -3.32 -30.16 8.62
N ASP A 99 -2.63 -30.45 9.72
CA ASP A 99 -1.87 -29.47 10.49
C ASP A 99 -0.78 -28.83 9.62
N HIS A 100 -0.06 -29.64 8.84
CA HIS A 100 0.96 -29.13 7.94
C HIS A 100 0.38 -28.16 6.91
N TYR A 101 -0.64 -28.56 6.16
CA TYR A 101 -1.17 -27.71 5.09
C TYR A 101 -1.97 -26.51 5.62
N GLN A 102 -2.70 -26.67 6.72
CA GLN A 102 -3.50 -25.58 7.28
C GLN A 102 -2.65 -24.57 8.05
N VAL A 103 -1.74 -25.04 8.89
CA VAL A 103 -0.96 -24.17 9.78
C VAL A 103 0.34 -23.76 9.11
N ASP A 104 1.21 -24.72 8.82
CA ASP A 104 2.58 -24.44 8.35
C ASP A 104 2.63 -23.87 6.93
N VAL A 105 1.60 -24.11 6.11
CA VAL A 105 1.53 -23.61 4.74
C VAL A 105 0.52 -22.49 4.62
N PHE A 106 -0.77 -22.76 4.81
CA PHE A 106 -1.82 -21.78 4.52
C PHE A 106 -1.76 -20.56 5.43
N LYS A 107 -1.76 -20.76 6.76
CA LYS A 107 -1.68 -19.64 7.71
C LYS A 107 -0.34 -18.92 7.63
N GLU A 108 0.76 -19.66 7.58
CA GLU A 108 2.11 -19.08 7.48
C GLU A 108 2.26 -18.15 6.26
N VAL A 109 1.76 -18.56 5.08
CA VAL A 109 1.81 -17.71 3.89
C VAL A 109 1.05 -16.41 4.09
N ILE A 110 -0.14 -16.46 4.71
CA ILE A 110 -0.94 -15.26 4.96
C ILE A 110 -0.27 -14.37 6.02
N ASP A 111 0.29 -14.98 7.07
CA ASP A 111 1.00 -14.27 8.13
C ASP A 111 2.23 -13.55 7.59
N MET A 112 2.98 -14.18 6.68
CA MET A 112 4.08 -13.54 5.96
C MET A 112 3.60 -12.33 5.13
N GLN A 113 2.49 -12.45 4.41
CA GLN A 113 1.94 -11.32 3.64
C GLN A 113 1.49 -10.17 4.55
N LEU A 114 0.83 -10.49 5.67
CA LEU A 114 0.44 -9.50 6.67
C LEU A 114 1.64 -8.80 7.30
N GLN A 115 2.67 -9.57 7.64
CA GLN A 115 3.91 -9.04 8.19
C GLN A 115 4.59 -8.09 7.19
N GLU A 116 4.67 -8.46 5.92
CA GLU A 116 5.28 -7.62 4.89
C GLU A 116 4.51 -6.31 4.70
N LEU A 117 3.18 -6.38 4.66
CA LEU A 117 2.33 -5.19 4.59
C LEU A 117 2.43 -4.31 5.85
N ASN A 118 2.64 -4.92 7.01
CA ASN A 118 2.89 -4.17 8.24
C ASN A 118 4.27 -3.52 8.24
N HIS A 119 5.29 -4.22 7.75
CA HIS A 119 6.64 -3.68 7.70
C HIS A 119 6.77 -2.53 6.70
N ARG A 120 6.24 -2.68 5.48
CA ARG A 120 6.36 -1.65 4.42
C ARG A 120 5.50 -0.41 4.64
N PHE A 121 4.40 -0.54 5.37
CA PHE A 121 3.41 0.51 5.57
C PHE A 121 3.17 0.81 7.05
N ASN A 122 4.18 0.64 7.91
CA ASN A 122 4.11 1.17 9.27
C ASN A 122 4.47 2.65 9.28
N GLU A 123 3.94 3.39 10.26
CA GLU A 123 4.24 4.80 10.46
C GLU A 123 5.74 5.03 10.75
N GLU A 124 6.42 4.06 11.36
CA GLU A 124 7.87 4.12 11.58
C GLU A 124 8.68 4.16 10.27
N SER A 125 8.20 3.54 9.18
CA SER A 125 8.84 3.64 7.86
C SER A 125 8.85 5.08 7.36
N PHE A 126 7.84 5.88 7.72
CA PHE A 126 7.79 7.31 7.41
C PHE A 126 8.73 8.11 8.33
N LYS A 127 8.90 7.71 9.60
CA LYS A 127 9.91 8.32 10.50
C LYS A 127 11.34 8.14 9.98
N ALA A 128 11.61 7.02 9.31
CA ALA A 128 12.91 6.68 8.73
C ALA A 128 13.26 7.49 7.46
N PHE A 129 12.37 8.37 7.00
CA PHE A 129 12.67 9.21 5.86
C PHE A 129 13.84 10.17 6.13
N ASP A 130 14.77 10.13 5.18
CA ASP A 130 15.95 10.97 5.13
C ASP A 130 15.65 12.09 4.13
N LEU A 131 15.42 13.29 4.65
CA LEU A 131 15.04 14.46 3.88
C LEU A 131 16.02 14.68 2.71
N ASP A 132 17.32 14.58 2.97
CA ASP A 132 18.37 14.77 1.96
C ASP A 132 18.28 13.73 0.83
N LYS A 133 17.93 12.48 1.15
CA LYS A 133 17.75 11.43 0.13
C LYS A 133 16.50 11.67 -0.70
N ILE A 134 15.40 12.10 -0.09
CA ILE A 134 14.16 12.40 -0.82
C ILE A 134 14.37 13.60 -1.74
N MET A 135 15.01 14.65 -1.24
CA MET A 135 15.35 15.82 -2.05
C MET A 135 16.26 15.45 -3.24
N LYS A 136 17.24 14.56 -3.03
CA LYS A 136 18.04 14.00 -4.13
C LYS A 136 17.19 13.23 -5.15
N MET A 137 16.21 12.44 -4.71
CA MET A 137 15.31 11.76 -5.65
C MET A 137 14.43 12.75 -6.41
N ALA A 138 13.89 13.78 -5.75
CA ALA A 138 13.05 14.79 -6.40
C ALA A 138 13.78 15.49 -7.56
N THR A 139 15.09 15.75 -7.43
CA THR A 139 15.90 16.30 -8.53
C THR A 139 16.00 15.41 -9.78
N LEU A 140 15.69 14.10 -9.67
CA LEU A 140 15.64 13.17 -10.80
C LEU A 140 14.34 13.27 -11.60
N TYR A 141 13.34 14.00 -11.09
CA TYR A 141 12.01 14.16 -11.71
C TYR A 141 11.73 15.63 -12.07
N PRO A 142 12.50 16.24 -12.98
CA PRO A 142 12.32 17.66 -13.36
C PRO A 142 10.97 17.94 -14.03
N GLN A 143 10.24 16.90 -14.44
CA GLN A 143 8.87 17.03 -14.98
C GLN A 143 7.85 17.31 -13.87
N GLU A 144 8.11 16.84 -12.64
CA GLU A 144 7.26 17.05 -11.47
C GLU A 144 7.71 18.25 -10.63
N PHE A 145 9.01 18.59 -10.67
CA PHE A 145 9.60 19.73 -9.99
C PHE A 145 10.41 20.59 -10.98
N PRO A 146 9.73 21.33 -11.87
CA PRO A 146 10.39 22.06 -12.96
C PRO A 146 11.22 23.26 -12.50
N THR A 147 10.97 23.80 -11.30
CA THR A 147 11.66 24.97 -10.79
C THR A 147 12.38 24.71 -9.45
N GLU A 148 13.37 25.55 -9.14
CA GLU A 148 14.02 25.54 -7.82
C GLU A 148 13.05 25.93 -6.70
N TYR A 149 12.02 26.71 -7.03
CA TYR A 149 10.96 27.05 -6.09
C TYR A 149 10.16 25.82 -5.67
N ASP A 150 9.80 24.95 -6.60
CA ASP A 150 9.03 23.71 -6.33
C ASP A 150 9.82 22.77 -5.41
N LEU A 151 11.13 22.66 -5.63
CA LEU A 151 12.02 21.87 -4.78
C LEU A 151 12.14 22.46 -3.37
N ARG A 152 12.24 23.80 -3.24
CA ARG A 152 12.29 24.45 -1.92
C ARG A 152 10.96 24.32 -1.18
N LEU A 153 9.83 24.42 -1.88
CA LEU A 153 8.52 24.22 -1.30
C LEU A 153 8.38 22.78 -0.79
N LEU A 154 8.76 21.78 -1.59
CA LEU A 154 8.80 20.38 -1.21
C LEU A 154 9.69 20.13 0.01
N GLU A 155 10.87 20.75 0.07
CA GLU A 155 11.81 20.62 1.20
C GLU A 155 11.18 21.11 2.51
N VAL A 156 10.47 22.25 2.46
CA VAL A 156 9.78 22.82 3.62
C VAL A 156 8.59 21.94 4.04
N GLU A 157 7.76 21.50 3.10
CA GLU A 157 6.60 20.67 3.38
C GLU A 157 7.00 19.30 3.96
N LEU A 158 7.98 18.62 3.35
CA LEU A 158 8.51 17.36 3.86
C LEU A 158 9.20 17.54 5.21
N GLY A 159 9.93 18.64 5.40
CA GLY A 159 10.57 18.96 6.68
C GLY A 159 9.54 19.09 7.81
N ASN A 160 8.43 19.77 7.56
CA ASN A 160 7.33 19.89 8.51
C ASN A 160 6.64 18.55 8.77
N TYR A 161 6.28 17.81 7.71
CA TYR A 161 5.64 16.50 7.85
C TYR A 161 6.50 15.50 8.64
N ILE A 162 7.80 15.40 8.33
CA ILE A 162 8.72 14.50 9.05
C ILE A 162 8.84 14.91 10.52
N LYS A 163 8.82 16.21 10.81
CA LYS A 163 8.86 16.72 12.17
C LYS A 163 7.58 16.35 12.93
N ASP A 164 6.42 16.61 12.36
CA ASP A 164 5.11 16.29 12.97
C ASP A 164 4.99 14.79 13.28
N VAL A 165 5.31 13.92 12.30
CA VAL A 165 5.27 12.46 12.47
C VAL A 165 6.26 11.96 13.53
N ARG A 166 7.38 12.66 13.75
CA ARG A 166 8.37 12.31 14.79
C ARG A 166 8.00 12.83 16.18
N GLU A 167 7.23 13.92 16.27
CA GLU A 167 6.82 14.55 17.52
C GLU A 167 5.52 13.98 18.11
N ASP A 168 4.70 13.25 17.33
CA ASP A 168 3.45 12.60 17.75
C ASP A 168 3.63 11.32 18.64
N GLU A 169 4.61 11.30 19.55
CA GLU A 169 4.78 10.26 20.60
C GLU A 169 4.48 10.76 22.03
#